data_AF-A0A817ZDM6-F1
#
_entry.id   AF-A0A817ZDM6-F1
#
_cell.length_a   1.000
_cell.length_b   1.000
_cell.length_c   1.000
_cell.angle_alpha   90.00
_cell.angle_beta   90.00
_cell.angle_gamma   90.00
#
_symmetry.space_group_name_H-M   'P 1'
#
loop_
_entity.id
_entity.type
_entity.pdbx_description
1 polymer ?
#
loop_
_entity_poly.entity_id
_entity_poly.type
_entity_poly.pdbx_seq_one_letter_code
_entity_poly.pdbx_strand_id
1 'polypeptide(L)'
;MDYVLEHFKHCCSYSIDTESDCDTYDIALIQIHSIPVELPAIVVLIELNHLPSIDSLLFSQIRLLFDFVFQSRNIIYYWGPLVVELESALPYDIFIFPLGGELINLQCRFKTWIEEKNFPCVECKFTYINPCCAQ
;
A
#
# COMPACT_ATOMS: atom_id res chain seq x y z
N MET A 1 2.47 -16.12 13.16
CA MET A 1 1.51 -15.08 12.73
C MET A 1 0.72 -14.47 13.87
N ASP A 2 0.39 -15.20 14.93
CA ASP A 2 -0.46 -14.70 16.02
C ASP A 2 -0.01 -13.35 16.62
N TYR A 3 1.29 -13.18 16.87
CA TYR A 3 1.85 -11.90 17.33
C TYR A 3 1.61 -10.74 16.34
N VAL A 4 1.80 -10.99 15.04
CA VAL A 4 1.57 -9.98 14.00
C VAL A 4 0.10 -9.62 13.90
N LEU A 5 -0.79 -10.62 13.99
CA LEU A 5 -2.23 -10.39 13.98
C LEU A 5 -2.68 -9.57 15.19
N GLU A 6 -2.18 -9.87 16.38
CA GLU A 6 -2.50 -9.11 17.58
C GLU A 6 -1.96 -7.67 17.50
N HIS A 7 -0.80 -7.46 16.88
CA HIS A 7 -0.28 -6.12 16.60
C HIS A 7 -1.18 -5.32 15.65
N PHE A 8 -1.54 -5.91 14.50
CA PHE A 8 -2.36 -5.26 13.49
C PHE A 8 -3.78 -4.96 14.00
N LYS A 9 -4.36 -5.84 14.82
CA LYS A 9 -5.67 -5.61 15.45
C LYS A 9 -5.77 -4.31 16.27
N HIS A 10 -4.64 -3.85 16.83
CA HIS A 10 -4.56 -2.63 17.63
C HIS A 10 -4.07 -1.40 16.84
N CYS A 11 -3.66 -1.58 15.59
CA CYS A 11 -3.26 -0.48 14.72
C CYS A 11 -4.48 0.10 13.99
N CYS A 12 -4.48 1.42 13.80
CA CYS A 12 -5.53 2.13 13.05
C CYS A 12 -4.98 2.84 11.80
N SER A 13 -3.68 2.71 11.54
CA SER A 13 -3.01 3.40 10.44
C SER A 13 -1.96 2.50 9.81
N TYR A 14 -1.90 2.52 8.48
CA TYR A 14 -1.03 1.65 7.68
C TYR A 14 -0.51 2.41 6.47
N SER A 15 0.69 2.08 6.03
CA SER A 15 1.11 2.38 4.66
C SER A 15 1.14 1.10 3.84
N ILE A 16 0.57 1.15 2.64
CA ILE A 16 0.59 0.06 1.66
C ILE A 16 1.38 0.51 0.45
N ASP A 17 2.22 -0.40 -0.03
CA ASP A 17 2.96 -0.27 -1.28
C ASP A 17 2.84 -1.58 -2.05
N THR A 18 2.86 -1.51 -3.37
CA THR A 18 2.80 -2.69 -4.22
C THR A 18 3.94 -2.69 -5.22
N GLU A 19 4.38 -3.89 -5.59
CA GLU A 19 5.40 -4.05 -6.62
C GLU A 19 4.88 -5.06 -7.65
N SER A 20 4.98 -4.68 -8.92
CA SER A 20 4.58 -5.51 -10.05
C SER A 20 5.79 -6.20 -10.67
N ASP A 21 5.57 -7.39 -11.22
CA ASP A 21 6.55 -8.08 -12.05
C ASP A 21 6.83 -7.28 -13.33
N CYS A 22 8.09 -7.11 -13.70
CA CYS A 22 8.46 -6.29 -14.86
C CYS A 22 8.08 -6.92 -16.21
N ASP A 23 7.95 -8.25 -16.27
CA ASP A 23 7.68 -8.97 -17.50
C ASP A 23 6.18 -9.12 -17.76
N THR A 24 5.38 -9.41 -16.71
CA THR A 24 3.92 -9.58 -16.84
C THR A 24 3.11 -8.34 -16.46
N TYR A 25 3.69 -7.40 -15.72
CA TYR A 25 3.01 -6.27 -15.08
C TYR A 25 1.90 -6.68 -14.09
N ASP A 26 1.85 -7.94 -13.69
CA ASP A 26 0.98 -8.39 -12.61
C ASP A 26 1.60 -8.03 -11.26
N ILE A 27 0.75 -7.76 -10.27
CA ILE A 27 1.22 -7.52 -8.91
C ILE A 27 1.92 -8.78 -8.36
N ALA A 28 3.18 -8.62 -7.95
CA ALA A 28 4.01 -9.71 -7.44
C ALA A 28 4.11 -9.67 -5.91
N LEU A 29 4.10 -8.47 -5.32
CA LEU A 29 4.32 -8.26 -3.90
C LEU A 29 3.39 -7.16 -3.36
N ILE A 30 2.81 -7.43 -2.19
CA ILE A 30 2.12 -6.43 -1.38
C ILE A 30 2.95 -6.21 -0.11
N GLN A 31 3.35 -4.96 0.12
CA GLN A 31 4.02 -4.54 1.35
C GLN A 31 3.04 -3.75 2.23
N ILE A 32 2.92 -4.16 3.48
CA ILE A 32 2.06 -3.49 4.47
C ILE A 32 2.91 -3.12 5.68
N HIS A 33 2.96 -1.84 6.00
CA HIS A 33 3.68 -1.33 7.16
C HIS A 33 2.69 -0.72 8.15
N SER A 34 2.71 -1.23 9.39
CA SER A 34 1.87 -0.72 10.47
C SER A 34 2.41 0.62 10.98
N ILE A 35 1.51 1.55 11.29
CA ILE A 35 1.86 2.84 11.91
C ILE A 35 1.16 2.88 13.28
N PRO A 36 1.74 2.26 14.32
CA PRO A 36 1.14 2.23 15.65
C PRO A 36 1.34 3.57 16.37
N VAL A 37 0.56 3.79 17.44
CA VAL A 37 0.75 4.93 18.34
C VAL A 37 2.07 4.81 19.12
N GLU A 38 2.44 3.59 19.50
CA GLU A 38 3.67 3.26 20.21
C GLU A 38 4.43 2.15 19.47
N LEU A 39 5.77 2.20 19.51
CA LEU A 39 6.63 1.20 18.88
C LEU A 39 6.46 -0.18 19.53
N PRO A 40 6.71 -1.28 18.78
CA PRO A 40 7.38 -1.35 17.47
C PRO A 40 6.45 -1.22 16.27
N ALA A 41 6.98 -0.74 15.14
CA ALA A 41 6.32 -0.87 13.84
C ALA A 41 6.69 -2.22 13.19
N ILE A 42 5.76 -2.82 12.46
CA ILE A 42 5.93 -4.09 11.74
C ILE A 42 5.71 -3.85 10.25
N VAL A 43 6.60 -4.41 9.43
CA VAL A 43 6.45 -4.52 7.98
C VAL A 43 6.16 -5.98 7.64
N VAL A 44 5.12 -6.20 6.85
CA VAL A 44 4.74 -7.51 6.32
C VAL A 44 4.85 -7.46 4.80
N LEU A 45 5.54 -8.46 4.23
CA LEU A 45 5.73 -8.65 2.81
C LEU A 45 4.94 -9.91 2.39
N ILE A 46 4.10 -9.78 1.37
CA ILE A 46 3.25 -10.86 0.88
C ILE A 46 3.52 -11.04 -0.61
N GLU A 47 4.35 -12.02 -0.94
CA GLU A 47 4.64 -12.43 -2.32
C GLU A 47 3.50 -13.32 -2.83
N LEU A 48 2.78 -12.86 -3.86
CA LEU A 48 1.54 -13.51 -4.29
C LEU A 48 1.77 -14.88 -4.94
N ASN A 49 2.91 -15.04 -5.64
CA ASN A 49 3.34 -16.31 -6.24
C ASN A 49 3.68 -17.39 -5.19
N HIS A 50 3.85 -16.99 -3.93
CA HIS A 50 4.22 -17.87 -2.82
C HIS A 50 3.14 -17.94 -1.74
N LEU A 51 1.90 -17.59 -2.09
CA LEU A 51 0.79 -17.73 -1.17
C LEU A 51 0.61 -19.18 -0.72
N PRO A 52 0.30 -19.42 0.57
CA PRO A 52 -0.05 -20.74 1.04
C PRO A 52 -1.33 -21.26 0.37
N SER A 53 -1.56 -22.58 0.43
CA SER A 53 -2.83 -23.16 -0.02
C SER A 53 -4.04 -22.48 0.66
N ILE A 54 -5.12 -22.28 -0.09
CA ILE A 54 -6.35 -21.63 0.37
C ILE A 54 -6.96 -22.31 1.61
N ASP A 55 -6.81 -23.63 1.72
CA ASP A 55 -7.31 -24.43 2.85
C ASP A 55 -6.40 -24.39 4.07
N SER A 56 -5.26 -23.70 3.99
CA SER A 56 -4.28 -23.66 5.08
C SER A 56 -4.63 -22.64 6.15
N LEU A 57 -4.22 -22.94 7.38
CA LEU A 57 -4.33 -22.01 8.50
C LEU A 57 -3.58 -20.70 8.22
N LEU A 58 -2.40 -20.78 7.60
CA LEU A 58 -1.59 -19.60 7.31
C LEU A 58 -2.29 -18.67 6.30
N PHE A 59 -2.92 -19.22 5.26
CA PHE A 59 -3.72 -18.43 4.33
C PHE A 59 -4.89 -17.73 5.02
N SER A 60 -5.61 -18.44 5.90
CA SER A 60 -6.68 -17.86 6.72
C SER A 60 -6.18 -16.71 7.60
N GLN A 61 -4.97 -16.84 8.15
CA GLN A 61 -4.32 -15.78 8.93
C GLN A 61 -3.91 -14.58 8.07
N ILE A 62 -3.46 -14.80 6.83
CA ILE A 62 -3.16 -13.72 5.88
C ILE A 62 -4.44 -12.95 5.53
N ARG A 63 -5.55 -13.64 5.24
CA ARG A 63 -6.86 -12.99 5.05
C ARG A 63 -7.27 -12.15 6.25
N LEU A 64 -7.14 -12.70 7.45
CA LEU A 64 -7.48 -11.99 8.68
C LEU A 64 -6.59 -10.74 8.88
N LEU A 65 -5.32 -10.79 8.47
CA LEU A 65 -4.45 -9.63 8.47
C LEU A 65 -4.99 -8.52 7.54
N PHE A 66 -5.38 -8.87 6.32
CA PHE A 66 -6.00 -7.92 5.39
C PHE A 66 -7.34 -7.38 5.91
N ASP A 67 -8.16 -8.22 6.56
CA ASP A 67 -9.38 -7.79 7.22
C ASP A 67 -9.10 -6.78 8.35
N PHE A 68 -7.98 -6.88 9.06
CA PHE A 68 -7.56 -5.88 10.05
C PHE A 68 -7.07 -4.59 9.41
N VAL A 69 -6.41 -4.66 8.23
CA VAL A 69 -5.89 -3.47 7.52
C VAL A 69 -7.02 -2.68 6.89
N PHE A 70 -7.92 -3.33 6.16
CA PHE A 70 -9.00 -2.71 5.39
C PHE A 70 -10.30 -2.50 6.17
N GLN A 71 -10.23 -2.33 7.50
CA GLN A 71 -11.40 -1.96 8.29
C GLN A 71 -11.82 -0.52 8.02
N SER A 72 -13.13 -0.26 8.02
CA SER A 72 -13.71 1.06 7.77
C SER A 72 -13.18 2.21 8.64
N ARG A 73 -12.67 1.90 9.84
CA ARG A 73 -12.12 2.87 10.80
C ARG A 73 -10.66 3.23 10.57
N ASN A 74 -9.96 2.51 9.69
CA ASN A 74 -8.52 2.67 9.53
C ASN A 74 -8.18 3.73 8.49
N ILE A 75 -6.98 4.27 8.58
CA ILE A 75 -6.39 5.17 7.59
C ILE A 75 -5.29 4.42 6.86
N ILE A 76 -5.35 4.43 5.53
CA ILE A 76 -4.41 3.73 4.67
C ILE A 76 -3.73 4.75 3.76
N TYR A 77 -2.43 4.89 3.95
CA TYR A 77 -1.57 5.70 3.11
C TYR A 77 -0.99 4.84 2.00
N TYR A 78 -0.99 5.34 0.77
CA TYR A 78 -0.44 4.60 -0.36
C TYR A 78 0.18 5.53 -1.39
N TRP A 79 1.04 4.97 -2.23
CA TRP A 79 1.61 5.64 -3.39
C TRP A 79 1.09 4.98 -4.67
N GLY A 80 0.92 5.72 -5.76
CA GLY A 80 0.46 5.12 -7.02
C GLY A 80 -1.06 4.84 -7.10
N PRO A 81 -1.49 4.07 -8.11
CA PRO A 81 -2.88 3.70 -8.36
C PRO A 81 -3.30 2.43 -7.59
N LEU A 82 -3.20 2.44 -6.25
CA LEU A 82 -3.42 1.26 -5.38
C LEU A 82 -4.61 0.37 -5.75
N VAL A 83 -5.79 0.95 -6.01
CA VAL A 83 -7.01 0.18 -6.34
C VAL A 83 -6.80 -0.65 -7.62
N VAL A 84 -6.18 -0.07 -8.64
CA VAL A 84 -5.90 -0.73 -9.92
C VAL A 84 -4.87 -1.84 -9.73
N GLU A 85 -3.83 -1.60 -8.94
CA GLU A 85 -2.81 -2.61 -8.65
C GLU A 85 -3.40 -3.80 -7.89
N LEU A 86 -4.22 -3.53 -6.87
CA LEU A 86 -4.87 -4.56 -6.06
C LEU A 86 -6.00 -5.30 -6.80
N GLU A 87 -6.62 -4.72 -7.83
CA GLU A 87 -7.59 -5.45 -8.67
C GLU A 87 -6.97 -6.70 -9.30
N SER A 88 -5.69 -6.65 -9.69
CA SER A 88 -4.98 -7.82 -10.23
C SER A 88 -4.76 -8.94 -9.20
N ALA A 89 -4.89 -8.63 -7.91
CA ALA A 89 -4.83 -9.61 -6.83
C ALA A 89 -6.21 -10.19 -6.42
N LEU A 90 -7.31 -9.79 -7.08
CA LEU A 90 -8.64 -10.36 -6.85
C LEU A 90 -8.71 -11.91 -6.94
N PRO A 91 -8.03 -12.58 -7.89
CA PRO A 91 -8.10 -14.04 -8.00
C PRO A 91 -7.56 -14.79 -6.77
N TYR A 92 -6.75 -14.15 -5.93
CA TYR A 92 -6.17 -14.78 -4.75
C TYR A 92 -7.11 -14.80 -3.54
N ASP A 93 -8.27 -14.11 -3.57
CA ASP A 93 -9.26 -14.06 -2.47
C ASP A 93 -8.67 -13.72 -1.08
N ILE A 94 -7.65 -12.84 -1.07
CA ILE A 94 -6.96 -12.42 0.16
C ILE A 94 -7.58 -11.16 0.82
N PHE A 95 -8.41 -10.41 0.09
CA PHE A 95 -9.18 -9.25 0.58
C PHE A 95 -10.44 -9.03 -0.28
N ILE A 96 -11.34 -8.15 0.15
CA ILE A 96 -12.64 -7.90 -0.48
C ILE A 96 -12.74 -6.45 -0.95
N PHE A 97 -13.26 -6.24 -2.16
CA PHE A 97 -13.63 -4.92 -2.67
C PHE A 97 -15.12 -4.57 -2.43
N PRO A 98 -15.48 -3.28 -2.24
CA PRO A 98 -14.57 -2.14 -2.15
C PRO A 98 -13.72 -2.18 -0.87
N LEU A 99 -12.48 -1.73 -0.96
CA LEU A 99 -11.59 -1.65 0.21
C LEU A 99 -12.22 -0.73 1.26
N GLY A 100 -12.21 -1.17 2.52
CA GLY A 100 -12.61 -0.33 3.63
C GLY A 100 -11.48 0.61 4.07
N GLY A 101 -11.87 1.58 4.91
CA GLY A 101 -10.97 2.57 5.50
C GLY A 101 -10.94 3.87 4.70
N GLU A 102 -10.27 4.88 5.26
CA GLU A 102 -9.94 6.12 4.57
C GLU A 102 -8.66 5.92 3.76
N LEU A 103 -8.77 6.01 2.44
CA LEU A 103 -7.65 5.84 1.52
C LEU A 103 -7.01 7.20 1.18
N ILE A 104 -5.76 7.40 1.58
CA ILE A 104 -4.99 8.64 1.35
C ILE A 104 -3.86 8.40 0.34
N ASN A 105 -4.02 8.95 -0.86
CA ASN A 105 -2.98 8.92 -1.90
C ASN A 105 -1.85 9.94 -1.57
N LEU A 106 -0.70 9.43 -1.16
CA LEU A 106 0.49 10.22 -0.85
C LEU A 106 1.14 10.82 -2.10
N GLN A 107 1.06 10.18 -3.27
CA GLN A 107 1.62 10.72 -4.51
C GLN A 107 0.92 12.03 -4.90
N CYS A 108 -0.40 12.09 -4.79
CA CYS A 108 -1.16 13.32 -5.00
C CYS A 108 -0.76 14.41 -4.00
N ARG A 109 -0.66 14.05 -2.71
CA ARG A 109 -0.26 15.00 -1.64
C ARG A 109 1.15 15.53 -1.87
N PHE A 110 2.07 14.67 -2.28
CA PHE A 110 3.45 15.02 -2.55
C PHE A 110 3.57 15.93 -3.78
N LYS A 111 2.82 15.64 -4.85
CA LYS A 111 2.74 16.51 -6.02
C LYS A 111 2.29 17.93 -5.65
N THR A 112 1.19 18.05 -4.90
CA THR A 112 0.71 19.36 -4.41
C THR A 112 1.76 20.06 -3.55
N TRP A 113 2.41 19.34 -2.63
CA TRP A 113 3.47 19.91 -1.79
C TRP A 113 4.67 20.43 -2.61
N ILE A 114 5.10 19.71 -3.65
CA ILE A 114 6.16 20.17 -4.55
C ILE A 114 5.74 21.45 -5.27
N GLU A 115 4.52 21.46 -5.83
CA GLU A 115 3.96 22.60 -6.57
C GLU A 115 3.87 23.85 -5.68
N GLU A 116 3.42 23.71 -4.44
CA GLU A 116 3.33 24.82 -3.46
C GLU A 116 4.70 25.35 -3.04
N LYS A 117 5.68 24.46 -2.87
CA LYS A 117 7.02 24.83 -2.38
C LYS A 117 7.93 25.39 -3.46
N ASN A 118 7.52 25.35 -4.74
CA ASN A 118 8.31 25.86 -5.85
C ASN A 118 9.76 25.35 -5.82
N PHE A 119 9.97 24.07 -5.47
CA PHE A 119 11.32 23.52 -5.41
C PHE A 119 11.99 23.69 -6.78
N PRO A 120 13.14 24.38 -6.90
CA PRO A 120 13.79 24.54 -8.18
C PRO A 120 14.18 23.14 -8.70
N CYS A 121 13.89 22.87 -9.97
CA CYS A 121 14.43 21.68 -10.64
C CYS A 121 15.95 21.66 -10.44
N VAL A 122 16.50 20.57 -9.89
CA VAL A 122 17.91 20.45 -9.52
C VAL A 122 18.82 20.56 -10.76
N GLU A 123 18.32 20.14 -11.92
CA GLU A 123 19.00 20.28 -13.21
C GLU A 123 18.80 21.66 -13.86
N CYS A 124 17.68 22.33 -13.60
CA CYS A 124 17.23 23.47 -14.39
C CYS A 124 17.44 24.84 -13.69
N LYS A 125 17.63 24.90 -12.36
CA LYS A 125 17.70 26.15 -11.55
C LYS A 125 16.55 27.16 -11.75
N PHE A 126 15.46 26.78 -12.42
CA PHE A 126 14.24 27.58 -12.52
C PHE A 126 13.14 26.93 -11.70
N THR A 127 12.35 27.78 -11.03
CA THR A 127 11.09 27.43 -10.38
C THR A 127 10.15 26.78 -11.39
N TYR A 128 9.45 25.70 -10.99
CA TYR A 128 8.51 24.96 -11.84
C TYR A 128 7.43 25.88 -12.41
N ILE A 129 7.67 26.42 -13.60
CA ILE A 129 6.63 26.71 -14.57
C ILE A 129 6.83 25.64 -15.64
N ASN A 130 6.06 24.57 -15.52
CA ASN A 130 6.03 23.40 -16.40
C ASN A 130 6.16 23.81 -17.88
N PRO A 131 7.12 23.26 -18.66
CA PRO A 131 6.82 22.09 -19.50
C PRO A 131 8.04 21.19 -19.83
N CYS A 132 9.07 21.09 -18.98
CA CYS A 132 10.33 20.43 -19.38
C CYS A 132 10.32 18.89 -19.54
N CYS A 133 9.18 18.21 -19.43
CA CYS A 133 9.09 16.82 -19.91
C CYS A 133 7.81 16.58 -20.74
N ALA A 134 7.48 17.51 -21.63
CA ALA A 134 6.58 17.22 -22.74
C ALA A 134 7.33 16.43 -23.82
N GLN A 135 7.42 15.10 -23.66
CA GLN A 135 7.58 14.10 -24.72
C GLN A 135 6.79 12.84 -24.36
#